data_AF-A0A3N5TIW7-F1
#
_entry.id   AF-A0A3N5TIW7-F1
#
_cell.length_a   1.000
_cell.length_b   1.000
_cell.length_c   1.000
_cell.angle_alpha   90.00
_cell.angle_beta   90.00
_cell.angle_gamma   90.00
#
_symmetry.space_group_name_H-M   'P 1'
#
loop_
_entity.id
_entity.type
_entity.pdbx_description
1 polymer ?
#
loop_
_entity_poly.entity_id
_entity_poly.type
_entity_poly.pdbx_seq_one_letter_code
_entity_poly.pdbx_strand_id
1 'polypeptide(L)'
;GGKAQFGGQRLGEMEVWALEAYGAANTLQELLTIKSDDMVGRAKIYESIVKGEVTTSFGIPESFNVLIQELRGLALDIAIYDSKSKQIALTERDEELINRQGTRF
;
A
#
# COMPACT_ATOMS: atom_id res chain seq x y z
N GLY A 1 -11.35 -13.90 -6.12
CA GLY A 1 -12.63 -13.31 -6.53
C GLY A 1 -13.18 -14.11 -7.69
N GLY A 2 -14.40 -14.61 -7.58
CA GLY A 2 -15.06 -15.32 -8.68
C GLY A 2 -16.38 -14.63 -9.01
N LYS A 3 -16.94 -14.94 -10.19
CA LYS A 3 -18.22 -14.36 -10.64
C LYS A 3 -19.36 -14.55 -9.64
N ALA A 4 -19.35 -15.66 -8.89
CA ALA A 4 -20.32 -15.95 -7.84
C ALA A 4 -20.29 -14.99 -6.63
N GLN A 5 -19.18 -14.28 -6.43
CA GLN A 5 -18.99 -13.30 -5.35
C GLN A 5 -18.90 -11.86 -5.88
N PHE A 6 -19.28 -11.63 -7.15
CA PHE A 6 -19.05 -10.36 -7.85
C PHE A 6 -17.59 -9.86 -7.70
N GLY A 7 -16.63 -10.80 -7.75
CA GLY A 7 -15.23 -10.49 -7.53
C GLY A 7 -14.58 -9.79 -8.73
N GLY A 8 -13.55 -8.99 -8.45
CA GLY A 8 -12.72 -8.36 -9.48
C GLY A 8 -11.88 -9.35 -10.30
N GLN A 9 -11.33 -8.85 -11.39
CA GLN A 9 -10.37 -9.58 -12.23
C GLN A 9 -9.00 -9.65 -11.53
N ARG A 10 -8.30 -10.78 -11.70
CA ARG A 10 -6.92 -10.91 -11.25
C ARG A 10 -6.01 -10.17 -12.23
N LEU A 11 -5.20 -9.25 -11.71
CA LEU A 11 -4.03 -8.73 -12.40
C LEU A 11 -2.82 -9.59 -12.00
N GLY A 12 -2.23 -10.32 -12.94
CA GLY A 12 -1.10 -11.22 -12.73
C GLY A 12 0.25 -10.60 -13.10
N GLU A 13 1.33 -11.29 -12.76
CA GLU A 13 2.71 -10.84 -13.01
C GLU A 13 2.99 -10.53 -14.49
N MET A 14 2.45 -11.33 -15.42
CA MET A 14 2.63 -11.07 -16.85
C MET A 14 1.93 -9.77 -17.31
N GLU A 15 0.81 -9.40 -16.70
CA GLU A 15 0.10 -8.16 -17.02
C GLU A 15 0.80 -6.95 -16.40
N VAL A 16 1.41 -7.14 -15.22
CA VAL A 16 2.32 -6.14 -14.62
C VAL A 16 3.50 -5.88 -15.56
N TRP A 17 4.17 -6.93 -16.05
CA TRP A 17 5.28 -6.77 -17.01
C TRP A 17 4.86 -6.04 -18.28
N ALA A 18 3.66 -6.33 -18.79
CA ALA A 18 3.14 -5.61 -19.95
C ALA A 18 3.01 -4.11 -19.67
N LEU A 19 2.41 -3.73 -18.53
CA LEU A 19 2.25 -2.32 -18.14
C LEU A 19 3.58 -1.61 -17.91
N GLU A 20 4.55 -2.30 -17.30
CA GLU A 20 5.91 -1.79 -17.11
C GLU A 20 6.62 -1.58 -18.45
N ALA A 21 6.52 -2.52 -19.39
CA ALA A 21 7.11 -2.41 -20.72
C ALA A 21 6.50 -1.27 -21.54
N TYR A 22 5.21 -1.00 -21.37
CA TYR A 22 4.53 0.16 -21.95
C TYR A 22 4.91 1.50 -21.28
N GLY A 23 5.59 1.47 -20.13
CA GLY A 23 5.90 2.68 -19.35
C GLY A 23 4.68 3.30 -18.66
N ALA A 24 3.61 2.53 -18.46
CA ALA A 24 2.35 3.00 -17.89
C ALA A 24 2.39 3.03 -16.35
N ALA A 25 3.34 3.77 -15.77
CA ALA A 25 3.61 3.79 -14.33
C ALA A 25 2.39 4.19 -13.49
N ASN A 26 1.66 5.25 -13.89
CA ASN A 26 0.47 5.71 -13.17
C ASN A 26 -0.64 4.66 -13.20
N THR A 27 -0.86 4.00 -14.33
CA THR A 27 -1.88 2.95 -14.46
C THR A 27 -1.55 1.74 -13.61
N LEU A 28 -0.28 1.33 -13.61
CA LEU A 28 0.19 0.23 -12.77
C LEU A 28 0.03 0.55 -11.29
N GLN A 29 0.46 1.75 -10.87
CA GLN A 29 0.31 2.20 -9.48
C GLN A 29 -1.16 2.23 -9.06
N GLU A 30 -2.04 2.76 -9.90
CA GLU A 30 -3.48 2.84 -9.63
C GLU A 30 -4.11 1.44 -9.45
N LEU A 31 -3.73 0.48 -10.31
CA LEU A 31 -4.20 -0.90 -10.24
C LEU A 31 -3.74 -1.62 -8.96
N LEU A 32 -2.48 -1.43 -8.55
CA LEU A 32 -1.90 -2.09 -7.37
C LEU A 32 -2.28 -1.43 -6.04
N THR A 33 -2.71 -0.16 -6.05
CA THR A 33 -3.05 0.59 -4.83
C THR A 33 -4.57 0.75 -4.69
N ILE A 34 -5.12 1.87 -5.16
CA ILE A 34 -6.49 2.32 -4.92
C ILE A 34 -7.56 1.39 -5.52
N LYS A 35 -7.21 0.60 -6.55
CA LYS A 35 -8.09 -0.41 -7.15
C LYS A 35 -7.95 -1.82 -6.55
N SER A 36 -6.96 -2.07 -5.70
CA SER A 36 -6.77 -3.36 -5.03
C SER A 36 -6.87 -3.23 -3.51
N ASP A 37 -5.80 -2.77 -2.86
CA ASP A 37 -5.55 -3.02 -1.43
C ASP A 37 -5.45 -1.75 -0.57
N ASP A 38 -5.49 -0.55 -1.16
CA ASP A 38 -5.50 0.70 -0.39
C ASP A 38 -6.92 1.02 0.09
N MET A 39 -7.24 0.69 1.36
CA MET A 39 -8.56 0.91 1.95
C MET A 39 -8.97 2.38 2.00
N VAL A 40 -8.03 3.26 2.39
CA VAL A 40 -8.30 4.70 2.54
C VAL A 40 -8.40 5.37 1.17
N GLY A 41 -7.49 5.01 0.26
CA GLY A 41 -7.47 5.51 -1.11
C GLY A 41 -8.73 5.12 -1.89
N ARG A 42 -9.24 3.89 -1.73
CA ARG A 42 -10.46 3.42 -2.42
C ARG A 42 -11.72 4.17 -1.99
N ALA A 43 -11.85 4.54 -0.72
CA ALA A 43 -12.99 5.35 -0.25
C ALA A 43 -12.93 6.78 -0.80
N LYS A 44 -11.73 7.40 -0.74
CA LYS A 44 -11.52 8.76 -1.23
C LYS A 44 -11.72 8.88 -2.74
N ILE A 45 -11.20 7.94 -3.53
CA ILE A 45 -11.37 7.98 -4.99
C ILE A 45 -12.84 7.85 -5.37
N TYR A 46 -13.62 7.02 -4.65
CA TYR A 46 -15.05 6.90 -4.88
C TYR A 46 -15.78 8.23 -4.62
N GLU A 47 -15.48 8.89 -3.50
CA GLU A 47 -16.02 10.21 -3.18
C GLU A 47 -15.65 11.26 -4.23
N SER A 48 -14.39 11.30 -4.66
CA SER A 48 -13.90 12.21 -5.69
C SER A 48 -14.56 11.98 -7.05
N ILE A 49 -14.79 10.73 -7.45
CA ILE A 49 -15.53 10.39 -8.68
C ILE A 49 -16.98 10.90 -8.59
N VAL A 50 -17.64 10.73 -7.44
CA VAL A 50 -19.01 11.21 -7.23
C VAL A 50 -19.09 12.75 -7.24
N LYS A 51 -18.08 13.44 -6.72
CA LYS A 51 -18.01 14.92 -6.70
C LYS A 51 -17.48 15.53 -7.99
N GLY A 52 -16.89 14.75 -8.89
CA GLY A 52 -16.22 15.24 -10.10
C GLY A 52 -14.89 15.95 -9.81
N GLU A 53 -14.27 15.69 -8.66
CA GLU A 53 -12.97 16.25 -8.28
C GLU A 53 -11.84 15.30 -8.68
N VAL A 54 -10.71 15.85 -9.13
CA VAL A 54 -9.52 15.05 -9.46
C VAL A 54 -8.63 15.00 -8.22
N THR A 55 -8.80 13.98 -7.39
CA THR A 55 -7.86 13.71 -6.29
C THR A 55 -7.22 12.35 -6.47
N THR A 56 -5.89 12.31 -6.42
CA THR A 56 -5.10 11.08 -6.50
C THR A 56 -4.07 11.09 -5.37
N SER A 57 -4.44 10.49 -4.25
CA SER A 57 -3.53 10.23 -3.13
C SER A 57 -3.35 8.72 -3.03
N PHE A 58 -2.12 8.26 -3.24
CA PHE A 58 -1.77 6.86 -3.19
C PHE A 58 -1.14 6.54 -1.83
N GLY A 59 -1.71 5.57 -1.11
CA GLY A 59 -1.15 5.06 0.14
C GLY A 59 -0.18 3.89 -0.07
N ILE A 60 0.30 3.37 1.06
CA ILE A 60 1.03 2.10 1.11
C ILE A 60 0.00 0.95 1.00
N PRO A 61 0.18 -0.04 0.10
CA PRO A 61 -0.71 -1.20 0.02
C PRO A 61 -0.69 -2.03 1.31
N GLU A 62 -1.84 -2.52 1.75
CA GLU A 62 -1.92 -3.38 2.94
C GLU A 62 -1.18 -4.70 2.76
N SER A 63 -1.10 -5.22 1.53
CA SER A 63 -0.30 -6.40 1.21
C SER A 63 1.18 -6.23 1.57
N PHE A 64 1.72 -5.02 1.48
CA PHE A 64 3.07 -4.72 1.93
C PHE A 64 3.19 -4.75 3.47
N ASN A 65 2.21 -4.21 4.19
CA ASN A 65 2.17 -4.29 5.65
C ASN A 65 2.12 -5.74 6.14
N VAL A 66 1.31 -6.58 5.49
CA VAL A 66 1.22 -8.02 5.79
C VAL A 66 2.57 -8.71 5.54
N LEU A 67 3.23 -8.43 4.42
CA LEU A 67 4.56 -8.97 4.12
C LEU A 67 5.58 -8.67 5.23
N ILE A 68 5.60 -7.43 5.73
CA ILE A 68 6.50 -7.05 6.83
C ILE A 68 6.17 -7.83 8.12
N GLN A 69 4.89 -8.03 8.42
CA GLN A 69 4.48 -8.82 9.58
C GLN A 69 4.85 -10.31 9.43
N GLU A 70 4.72 -10.88 8.24
CA GLU A 70 5.12 -12.26 7.96
C GLU A 70 6.63 -12.46 8.14
N LEU A 71 7.45 -11.53 7.65
CA LEU A 71 8.90 -11.57 7.84
C LEU A 71 9.28 -11.40 9.33
N ARG A 72 8.60 -10.52 10.06
CA ARG A 72 8.78 -10.40 11.52
C ARG A 72 8.37 -11.66 12.28
N GLY A 73 7.38 -12.40 11.78
CA GLY A 73 6.99 -13.72 12.28
C GLY A 73 8.12 -14.76 12.16
N LEU A 74 9.02 -14.60 11.20
CA LEU A 74 10.22 -15.40 11.02
C LEU A 74 11.41 -14.92 11.87
N ALA A 75 11.18 -14.02 12.84
CA ALA A 75 12.21 -13.37 13.66
C ALA A 75 13.21 -12.52 12.85
N LEU A 76 12.81 -12.04 11.67
CA LEU A 76 13.57 -11.05 10.91
C LEU A 76 13.18 -9.65 11.37
N ASP A 77 14.16 -8.86 11.82
CA ASP A 77 13.94 -7.46 12.14
C ASP A 77 14.04 -6.60 10.89
N ILE A 78 12.92 -6.00 10.50
CA ILE A 78 12.81 -5.15 9.31
C ILE A 78 12.23 -3.79 9.73
N ALA A 79 13.01 -2.76 9.43
CA ALA A 79 12.68 -1.36 9.63
C ALA A 79 12.86 -0.60 8.32
N ILE A 80 11.91 0.29 8.03
CA ILE A 80 11.95 1.16 6.84
C ILE A 80 12.40 2.54 7.27
N TYR A 81 13.37 3.09 6.55
CA TYR A 81 13.92 4.40 6.81
C TYR A 81 13.64 5.34 5.63
N ASP A 82 13.30 6.58 5.95
CA ASP A 82 13.30 7.68 4.98
C ASP A 82 14.75 8.08 4.64
N SER A 83 14.91 8.88 3.59
CA SER A 83 16.12 9.58 3.17
C SER A 83 16.89 10.29 4.29
N LYS A 84 16.19 10.68 5.37
CA LYS A 84 16.77 11.31 6.57
C LYS A 84 17.12 10.32 7.68
N SER A 85 17.20 9.03 7.37
CA SER A 85 17.39 7.93 8.33
C SER A 85 16.35 7.89 9.45
N LYS A 86 15.18 8.50 9.23
CA LYS A 86 14.05 8.45 10.16
C LYS A 86 13.26 7.18 9.90
N GLN A 87 13.00 6.40 10.93
CA GLN A 87 12.18 5.21 10.81
C GLN A 87 10.72 5.61 10.51
N ILE A 88 10.16 5.00 9.46
CA ILE A 88 8.76 5.16 9.07
C ILE A 88 7.96 4.10 9.82
N ALA A 89 6.90 4.54 10.49
CA ALA A 89 5.96 3.63 11.14
C ALA A 89 4.98 3.08 10.11
N LEU A 90 4.86 1.75 10.02
CA LEU A 90 3.91 1.07 9.13
C LEU A 90 2.67 0.60 9.87
N THR A 91 2.78 0.39 11.18
CA THR A 91 1.69 -0.03 12.06
C THR A 91 1.65 0.83 13.32
N GLU A 92 0.49 0.88 13.98
CA GLU A 92 0.32 1.56 15.28
C GLU A 92 1.36 1.08 16.31
N ARG A 93 1.72 -0.21 16.26
CA ARG A 93 2.77 -0.79 17.10
C ARG A 93 4.14 -0.21 16.79
N ASP A 94 4.45 0.03 15.52
CA ASP A 94 5.70 0.68 15.13
C ASP A 94 5.71 2.14 15.59
N GLU A 95 4.58 2.85 15.49
CA GLU A 95 4.43 4.22 16.01
C GLU A 95 4.69 4.26 17.51
N GLU A 96 4.12 3.33 18.28
CA GLU A 96 4.38 3.21 19.71
C GLU A 96 5.85 2.93 20.03
N LEU A 97 6.49 2.01 19.30
CA LEU A 97 7.89 1.65 19.50
C LEU A 97 8.82 2.84 19.22
N ILE A 98 8.55 3.59 18.14
CA ILE A 98 9.30 4.79 17.77
C ILE A 98 9.10 5.88 18.83
N ASN A 99 7.87 6.12 19.29
CA ASN A 99 7.58 7.11 20.32
C ASN A 99 8.22 6.79 21.68
N ARG A 100 8.24 5.51 22.08
CA ARG A 100 8.92 5.06 23.32
C ARG A 100 10.44 5.21 23.25
N GLN A 101 11.05 5.07 22.09
CA GLN A 101 12.49 5.31 21.91
C GLN A 101 12.82 6.80 21.97
N GLY A 102 11.96 7.67 21.44
CA GLY A 102 12.13 9.13 21.50
C GLY A 102 11.99 9.74 22.90
N THR A 103 11.29 9.09 23.83
CA THR A 103 11.07 9.57 25.21
C THR A 103 12.18 9.17 26.20
N ARG A 104 13.18 8.40 25.76
CA ARG A 104 14.31 7.94 26.61
C ARG A 104 15.54 8.87 26.59
N PHE A 105 15.39 10.11 26.10
CA PHE A 105 16.41 11.16 26.15
C PHE A 105 15.92 12.37 26.96
#